data_AF-A0A2E1LNT3-F1
#
_entry.id   AF-A0A2E1LNT3-F1
#
_cell.length_a   1.000
_cell.length_b   1.000
_cell.length_c   1.000
_cell.angle_alpha   90.00
_cell.angle_beta   90.00
_cell.angle_gamma   90.00
#
_symmetry.space_group_name_H-M   'P 1'
#
loop_
_entity.id
_entity.type
_entity.pdbx_description
1 polymer ?
#
loop_
_entity_poly.entity_id
_entity_poly.type
_entity_poly.pdbx_seq_one_letter_code
_entity_poly.pdbx_strand_id
1 'polypeptide(L)'
;MFEVLEGLIKTIRERKNSSEHESYTKKLLDNNSLCREKVMEEIKELIDALNEKKNEVHEAADVMYHILVLLEANNVKVEDVMNELKKREGVSGLVEKANRKRQ
;
A
#
# COMPACT_ATOMS: atom_id res chain seq x y z
N MET A 1 0.40 -3.50 -17.30
CA MET A 1 -0.19 -2.75 -16.15
C MET A 1 0.41 -3.21 -14.83
N PHE A 2 0.40 -4.52 -14.52
CA PHE A 2 0.99 -5.03 -13.27
C PHE A 2 2.52 -4.94 -13.19
N GLU A 3 3.22 -4.89 -14.33
CA GLU A 3 4.69 -4.77 -14.39
C GLU A 3 5.26 -3.60 -13.58
N VAL A 4 4.58 -2.44 -13.57
CA VAL A 4 5.01 -1.26 -12.79
C VAL A 4 4.93 -1.55 -11.30
N LEU A 5 3.85 -2.21 -10.86
CA LEU A 5 3.64 -2.56 -9.46
C LEU A 5 4.66 -3.61 -9.00
N GLU A 6 4.91 -4.63 -9.82
CA GLU A 6 5.93 -5.66 -9.56
C GLU A 6 7.33 -5.04 -9.45
N GLY A 7 7.68 -4.15 -10.38
CA GLY A 7 8.95 -3.41 -10.34
C GLY A 7 9.09 -2.55 -9.07
N LEU A 8 8.01 -1.91 -8.65
CA LEU A 8 7.98 -1.11 -7.42
C LEU A 8 8.19 -1.97 -6.17
N ILE A 9 7.47 -3.09 -6.06
CA ILE A 9 7.62 -4.05 -4.95
C ILE A 9 9.06 -4.58 -4.89
N LYS A 10 9.62 -4.95 -6.04
CA LYS A 10 11.02 -5.39 -6.13
C LYS A 10 11.97 -4.31 -5.61
N THR A 11 11.81 -3.07 -6.05
CA THR A 11 12.62 -1.94 -5.59
C THR A 11 12.50 -1.70 -4.09
N ILE A 12 11.30 -1.79 -3.52
CA ILE A 12 11.06 -1.65 -2.07
C ILE A 12 11.81 -2.75 -1.29
N ARG A 13 11.74 -4.00 -1.76
CA ARG A 13 12.43 -5.14 -1.14
C ARG A 13 13.94 -5.06 -1.25
N GLU A 14 14.47 -4.59 -2.37
CA GLU A 14 15.90 -4.32 -2.54
C GLU A 14 16.37 -3.26 -1.54
N ARG A 15 15.63 -2.15 -1.40
CA ARG A 15 15.93 -1.09 -0.43
C ARG A 15 15.81 -1.57 1.02
N LYS A 16 14.89 -2.49 1.32
CA LYS A 16 14.78 -3.12 2.64
C LYS A 16 16.05 -3.85 3.05
N ASN A 17 16.64 -4.60 2.11
CA ASN A 17 17.81 -5.44 2.33
C ASN A 17 19.16 -4.72 2.12
N SER A 18 19.15 -3.53 1.50
CA SER A 18 20.35 -2.72 1.31
C SER A 18 20.85 -2.12 2.63
N SER A 19 22.18 -2.08 2.78
CA SER A 19 22.90 -1.37 3.84
C SER A 19 23.19 0.10 3.49
N GLU A 20 22.85 0.54 2.28
CA GLU A 20 23.08 1.91 1.85
C GLU A 20 22.13 2.88 2.56
N HIS A 21 22.73 3.77 3.35
CA HIS A 21 22.05 4.89 3.96
C HIS A 21 21.94 6.00 2.93
N GLU A 22 20.79 6.13 2.25
CA GLU A 22 20.24 7.37 1.66
C GLU A 22 19.07 7.07 0.70
N SER A 23 17.99 6.46 1.19
CA SER A 23 16.73 6.52 0.44
C SER A 23 15.55 6.79 1.37
N TYR A 24 14.59 7.57 0.88
CA TYR A 24 13.36 7.87 1.61
C TYR A 24 12.60 6.58 1.97
N THR A 25 12.56 5.61 1.05
CA THR A 25 11.98 4.28 1.31
C THR A 25 12.69 3.56 2.46
N LYS A 26 14.03 3.61 2.55
CA LYS A 26 14.75 2.99 3.67
C LYS A 26 14.37 3.63 5.00
N LYS A 27 14.30 4.97 5.06
CA LYS A 27 13.84 5.71 6.25
C LYS A 27 12.43 5.29 6.69
N LEU A 28 11.53 5.08 5.73
CA LEU A 28 10.19 4.57 6.00
C LEU A 28 10.24 3.13 6.53
N LEU A 29 10.93 2.23 5.83
CA LEU A 29 11.05 0.81 6.20
C LEU A 29 11.63 0.60 7.60
N ASP A 30 12.59 1.45 8.00
CA ASP A 30 13.22 1.40 9.32
C ASP A 30 12.39 2.09 10.42
N ASN A 31 11.36 2.86 10.06
CA ASN A 31 10.48 3.57 11.00
C ASN A 31 9.00 3.33 10.70
N ASN A 32 8.45 2.28 11.33
CA ASN A 32 7.06 1.89 11.16
C ASN A 32 6.06 2.99 11.60
N SER A 33 6.41 3.80 12.60
CA SER A 33 5.54 4.93 13.02
C SER A 33 5.41 5.94 11.89
N LEU A 34 6.55 6.32 11.29
CA LEU A 34 6.58 7.23 10.15
C LEU A 34 5.83 6.65 8.93
N CYS A 35 5.96 5.36 8.65
CA CYS A 35 5.16 4.70 7.61
C CYS A 35 3.66 4.88 7.84
N ARG A 36 3.18 4.63 9.07
CA ARG A 36 1.76 4.74 9.40
C ARG A 36 1.27 6.18 9.30
N GLU A 37 2.05 7.13 9.80
CA GLU A 37 1.74 8.56 9.70
C GLU A 37 1.58 8.98 8.23
N LYS A 38 2.54 8.61 7.37
CA LYS A 38 2.46 8.88 5.94
C LYS A 38 1.23 8.25 5.29
N VAL A 39 0.95 6.96 5.54
CA VAL A 39 -0.27 6.32 4.98
C VAL A 39 -1.54 7.08 5.35
N MET A 40 -1.65 7.55 6.60
CA MET A 40 -2.82 8.31 7.04
C MET A 40 -2.91 9.70 6.39
N GLU A 41 -1.76 10.36 6.17
CA GLU A 41 -1.65 11.63 5.44
C GLU A 41 -2.11 11.48 3.99
N GLU A 42 -1.52 10.53 3.24
CA GLU A 42 -1.83 10.32 1.82
C GLU A 42 -3.30 9.93 1.60
N ILE A 43 -3.89 9.15 2.51
CA ILE A 43 -5.32 8.81 2.42
C ILE A 43 -6.18 10.07 2.55
N LYS A 44 -5.80 10.99 3.44
CA LYS A 44 -6.52 12.26 3.60
C LYS A 44 -6.35 13.12 2.36
N GLU A 45 -5.14 13.24 1.83
CA GLU A 45 -4.85 14.01 0.61
C GLU A 45 -5.60 13.45 -0.59
N LEU A 46 -5.67 12.11 -0.75
CA LEU A 46 -6.49 11.47 -1.78
C LEU A 46 -7.98 11.82 -1.64
N ILE A 47 -8.54 11.80 -0.43
CA ILE A 47 -9.94 12.15 -0.20
C ILE A 47 -10.19 13.61 -0.60
N ASP A 48 -9.30 14.52 -0.19
CA ASP A 48 -9.40 15.95 -0.52
C ASP A 48 -9.28 16.16 -2.05
N ALA A 49 -8.30 15.52 -2.70
CA ALA A 49 -8.10 15.53 -4.15
C ALA A 49 -9.32 15.05 -4.93
N LEU A 50 -9.98 13.97 -4.48
CA LEU A 50 -11.20 13.45 -5.10
C LEU A 50 -12.40 14.40 -4.94
N ASN A 51 -12.50 15.08 -3.80
CA ASN A 51 -13.56 16.08 -3.56
C ASN A 51 -13.36 17.32 -4.44
N GLU A 52 -12.12 17.78 -4.56
CA GLU A 52 -11.74 18.97 -5.34
C GLU A 52 -11.59 18.69 -6.84
N LYS A 53 -11.54 17.41 -7.24
CA LYS A 53 -11.25 16.93 -8.61
C LYS A 53 -9.93 17.47 -9.15
N LYS A 54 -8.89 17.33 -8.34
CA LYS A 54 -7.55 17.84 -8.62
C LYS A 54 -6.50 16.88 -8.07
N ASN A 55 -5.48 16.57 -8.88
CA ASN A 55 -4.36 15.69 -8.52
C ASN A 55 -4.74 14.26 -8.11
N GLU A 56 -5.93 13.78 -8.47
CA GLU A 56 -6.48 12.50 -7.96
C GLU A 56 -5.59 11.30 -8.29
N VAL A 57 -4.98 11.31 -9.48
CA VAL A 57 -4.06 10.24 -9.92
C VAL A 57 -2.75 10.27 -9.14
N HIS A 58 -2.27 11.47 -8.78
CA HIS A 58 -1.03 11.65 -8.03
C HIS A 58 -1.18 11.12 -6.61
N GLU A 59 -2.20 11.60 -5.89
CA GLU A 59 -2.46 11.16 -4.52
C GLU A 59 -2.82 9.67 -4.45
N ALA A 60 -3.51 9.13 -5.46
CA ALA A 60 -3.80 7.71 -5.52
C ALA A 60 -2.53 6.86 -5.69
N ALA A 61 -1.56 7.34 -6.46
CA ALA A 61 -0.27 6.69 -6.62
C ALA A 61 0.54 6.72 -5.31
N ASP A 62 0.52 7.84 -4.57
CA ASP A 62 1.23 7.97 -3.29
C ASP A 62 0.62 7.09 -2.21
N VAL A 63 -0.72 7.02 -2.11
CA VAL A 63 -1.41 6.04 -1.25
C VAL A 63 -0.97 4.62 -1.57
N MET A 64 -0.96 4.23 -2.86
CA MET A 64 -0.52 2.90 -3.26
C MET A 64 0.93 2.63 -2.85
N TYR A 65 1.84 3.56 -3.11
CA TYR A 65 3.24 3.44 -2.73
C TYR A 65 3.41 3.26 -1.21
N HIS A 66 2.79 4.13 -0.41
CA HIS A 66 2.93 4.11 1.04
C HIS A 66 2.30 2.87 1.68
N ILE A 67 1.20 2.35 1.14
CA ILE A 67 0.63 1.05 1.57
C ILE A 67 1.62 -0.10 1.30
N LEU A 68 2.24 -0.16 0.11
CA LEU A 68 3.20 -1.23 -0.20
C LEU A 68 4.42 -1.19 0.72
N VAL A 69 4.94 0.01 1.00
CA VAL A 69 6.05 0.19 1.94
C VAL A 69 5.66 -0.24 3.35
N LEU A 70 4.46 0.14 3.82
CA LEU A 70 3.95 -0.27 5.13
C LEU A 70 3.80 -1.80 5.25
N LEU A 71 3.26 -2.46 4.22
CA LEU A 71 3.13 -3.92 4.20
C LEU A 71 4.49 -4.60 4.32
N GLU A 72 5.46 -4.19 3.50
CA GLU A 72 6.81 -4.74 3.51
C GLU A 72 7.54 -4.43 4.83
N ALA A 73 7.36 -3.24 5.42
CA ALA A 73 7.89 -2.89 6.75
C ALA A 73 7.34 -3.80 7.87
N ASN A 74 6.13 -4.35 7.71
CA ASN A 74 5.49 -5.26 8.64
C ASN A 74 5.62 -6.75 8.23
N ASN A 75 6.46 -7.06 7.24
CA ASN A 75 6.64 -8.42 6.70
C ASN A 75 5.34 -9.05 6.16
N VAL A 76 4.37 -8.24 5.74
CA VAL A 76 3.18 -8.71 5.03
C VAL A 76 3.50 -8.71 3.54
N LYS A 77 3.47 -9.89 2.92
CA LYS A 77 3.75 -10.02 1.49
C LYS A 77 2.58 -9.49 0.67
N VAL A 78 2.89 -8.67 -0.33
CA VAL A 78 1.88 -8.15 -1.26
C VAL A 78 1.15 -9.28 -1.98
N GLU A 79 1.85 -10.38 -2.25
CA GLU A 79 1.28 -11.60 -2.84
C GLU A 79 0.15 -12.19 -1.98
N ASP A 80 0.27 -12.16 -0.65
CA ASP A 80 -0.78 -12.63 0.26
C ASP A 80 -2.02 -11.73 0.19
N VAL A 81 -1.82 -10.41 0.09
CA VAL A 81 -2.90 -9.45 -0.13
C VAL A 81 -3.57 -9.67 -1.48
N MET A 82 -2.82 -9.93 -2.54
CA MET A 82 -3.37 -10.22 -3.87
C MET A 82 -4.17 -11.52 -3.88
N ASN A 83 -3.69 -12.56 -3.18
CA ASN A 83 -4.43 -13.81 -3.00
C ASN A 83 -5.75 -13.56 -2.26
N GLU A 84 -5.75 -12.71 -1.23
CA GLU A 84 -6.96 -12.33 -0.52
C GLU A 84 -7.93 -11.54 -1.41
N LEU A 85 -7.44 -10.57 -2.18
CA LEU A 85 -8.27 -9.83 -3.14
C LEU A 85 -8.89 -10.74 -4.20
N LYS A 86 -8.13 -11.72 -4.71
CA LYS A 86 -8.63 -12.73 -5.66
C LYS A 86 -9.76 -13.58 -5.08
N LYS A 87 -9.75 -13.88 -3.77
CA LYS A 87 -10.87 -14.59 -3.12
C LYS A 87 -12.13 -13.73 -3.05
N ARG A 88 -11.99 -12.41 -2.99
CA ARG A 88 -13.10 -11.45 -2.97
C ARG A 88 -13.62 -11.16 -4.38
N GLU A 89 -12.79 -11.36 -5.39
CA GLU A 89 -13.18 -11.24 -6.79
C GLU A 89 -14.33 -12.20 -7.11
N GLY A 90 -15.44 -11.67 -7.66
CA GLY A 90 -16.64 -12.44 -7.95
C GLY A 90 -17.57 -12.71 -6.75
N VAL A 91 -17.17 -12.32 -5.53
CA VAL A 91 -18.03 -12.36 -4.33
C VAL A 91 -18.54 -10.95 -4.06
N SER A 92 -19.87 -10.74 -4.01
CA SER A 92 -20.40 -9.40 -3.75
C SER A 92 -19.89 -8.88 -2.40
N GLY A 93 -19.57 -7.59 -2.32
CA GLY A 93 -19.04 -6.98 -1.09
C GLY A 93 -19.97 -7.08 0.13
N LEU A 94 -21.26 -7.36 -0.09
CA LEU A 94 -22.22 -7.66 0.98
C LEU A 94 -22.03 -9.06 1.56
N VAL A 95 -21.76 -10.05 0.70
CA VAL A 95 -21.49 -11.44 1.10
C VAL A 95 -20.15 -11.55 1.81
N GLU A 96 -19.12 -10.84 1.32
CA GLU A 96 -17.80 -10.78 1.96
C GLU A 96 -17.89 -10.17 3.38
N LYS A 97 -18.61 -9.05 3.55
CA LYS A 97 -18.83 -8.43 4.87
C LYS A 97 -19.59 -9.34 5.83
N ALA A 98 -20.56 -10.12 5.35
CA ALA A 98 -21.32 -11.06 6.17
C ALA A 98 -20.45 -12.25 6.65
N ASN A 99 -19.54 -12.72 5.80
CA ASN A 99 -18.62 -13.81 6.14
C ASN A 99 -17.55 -13.39 7.16
N ARG A 100 -17.05 -12.15 7.09
CA ARG A 100 -16.08 -11.62 8.08
C ARG A 100 -16.63 -11.54 9.51
N LYS A 101 -17.93 -11.30 9.69
CA LYS A 101 -18.55 -11.24 11.03
C LYS A 101 -18.73 -12.61 11.70
N ARG A 102 -18.48 -13.70 10.98
CA ARG A 102 -18.68 -15.09 11.45
C ARG A 102 -17.37 -15.79 11.84
N GLN A 103 -16.22 -15.17 11.56
CA GLN A 103 -14.90 -15.59 12.05
C GLN A 103 -14.53 -14.79 13.29
#